data_AF-A0A382JF13-F1
#
_entry.id   AF-A0A382JF13-F1
#
_cell.length_a   1.000
_cell.length_b   1.000
_cell.length_c   1.000
_cell.angle_alpha   90.00
_cell.angle_beta   90.00
_cell.angle_gamma   90.00
#
_symmetry.space_group_name_H-M   'P 1'
#
loop_
_entity.id
_entity.type
_entity.pdbx_description
1 polymer ?
#
loop_
_entity_poly.entity_id
_entity_poly.type
_entity_poly.pdbx_seq_one_letter_code
_entity_poly.pdbx_strand_id
1 'polypeptide(L)'
;VDKTESRLSSIVDNVKHPLESETYRLKCKETLDKEGVLVLKGWLHPNIIQKILKEAENQEHLAYFCVNNHNVYLEPSDNSYSSNHARNRNIVSSKGCITDNQVPIDSPLRI
;
A
#
# COMPACT_ATOMS: atom_id res chain seq x y z
N VAL A 1 -7.62 6.84 28.26
CA VAL A 1 -6.82 6.50 27.07
C VAL A 1 -7.79 5.90 26.07
N ASP A 2 -7.93 6.52 24.91
CA ASP A 2 -8.88 6.09 23.89
C ASP A 2 -8.49 4.68 23.39
N LYS A 3 -9.44 3.76 23.26
CA LYS A 3 -9.14 2.35 22.91
C LYS A 3 -8.42 2.23 21.56
N THR A 4 -8.68 3.17 20.67
CA THR A 4 -8.09 3.28 19.32
C THR A 4 -6.60 3.63 19.36
N GLU A 5 -6.20 4.52 20.27
CA GLU A 5 -4.81 4.97 20.45
C GLU A 5 -3.90 3.84 20.96
N SER A 6 -4.44 3.01 21.86
CA SER A 6 -3.79 1.79 22.34
C SER A 6 -3.64 0.71 21.26
N ARG A 7 -4.49 0.71 20.23
CA ARG A 7 -4.47 -0.30 19.16
C ARG A 7 -3.47 0.06 18.06
N LEU A 8 -3.42 1.33 17.66
CA LEU A 8 -2.45 1.84 16.69
C LEU A 8 -1.01 1.63 17.15
N SER A 9 -0.71 1.94 18.41
CA SER A 9 0.63 1.74 18.99
C SER A 9 1.11 0.28 18.99
N SER A 10 0.20 -0.69 18.87
CA SER A 10 0.56 -2.12 18.70
C SER A 10 0.90 -2.50 17.26
N ILE A 11 0.59 -1.63 16.30
CA ILE A 11 0.70 -1.83 14.85
C ILE A 11 1.90 -1.05 14.29
N VAL A 12 2.04 0.21 14.73
CA VAL A 12 3.02 1.17 14.21
C VAL A 12 4.09 1.53 15.24
N ASP A 13 5.31 1.78 14.77
CA ASP A 13 6.45 2.18 15.58
C ASP A 13 6.41 3.68 15.91
N ASN A 14 5.61 4.03 16.92
CA ASN A 14 5.50 5.40 17.43
C ASN A 14 6.76 5.91 18.14
N VAL A 15 7.71 5.03 18.49
CA VAL A 15 8.99 5.43 19.06
C VAL A 15 9.90 5.98 17.97
N LYS A 16 9.97 5.27 16.85
CA LYS A 16 10.76 5.68 15.67
C LYS A 16 10.11 6.84 14.91
N HIS A 17 8.78 6.89 14.92
CA HIS A 17 7.98 7.84 14.17
C HIS A 17 6.92 8.46 15.08
N PRO A 18 7.29 9.39 15.98
CA PRO A 18 6.38 9.97 16.96
C PRO A 18 5.43 10.99 16.31
N LEU A 19 4.36 10.52 15.67
CA LEU A 19 3.42 11.36 14.93
C LEU A 19 2.71 12.40 15.80
N GLU A 20 2.58 12.16 17.10
CA GLU A 20 2.03 13.15 18.06
C GLU A 20 2.97 14.35 18.29
N SER A 21 4.26 14.21 18.00
CA SER A 21 5.23 15.30 18.12
C SER A 21 5.05 16.30 16.95
N GLU A 22 4.70 17.53 17.29
CA GLU A 22 4.63 18.63 16.31
C GLU A 22 5.97 18.85 15.61
N THR A 23 7.08 18.83 16.35
CA THR A 23 8.42 18.97 15.77
C THR A 23 8.74 17.85 14.78
N TYR A 24 8.30 16.62 15.05
CA TYR A 24 8.48 15.51 14.13
C TYR A 24 7.65 15.70 12.85
N ARG A 25 6.37 16.10 13.00
CA ARG A 25 5.49 16.39 11.85
C ARG A 25 6.02 17.53 10.98
N LEU A 26 6.58 18.58 11.59
CA LEU A 26 7.20 19.69 10.84
C LEU A 26 8.39 19.20 9.99
N LYS A 27 9.28 18.38 10.55
CA LYS A 27 10.39 17.78 9.79
C LYS A 27 9.91 16.87 8.66
N CYS A 28 8.86 16.09 8.91
CA CYS A 28 8.24 15.25 7.88
C CYS A 28 7.67 16.10 6.75
N LYS A 29 7.00 17.20 7.09
CA LYS A 29 6.47 18.16 6.12
C LYS A 29 7.59 18.82 5.32
N GLU A 30 8.65 19.30 5.95
CA GLU A 30 9.81 19.89 5.27
C GLU A 30 10.43 18.91 4.26
N THR A 31 10.55 17.64 4.64
CA THR A 31 11.05 16.58 3.74
C THR A 31 10.11 16.38 2.55
N LEU A 32 8.80 16.29 2.81
CA LEU A 32 7.81 16.11 1.76
C LEU A 32 7.76 17.31 0.80
N ASP A 33 7.83 18.54 1.33
CA ASP A 33 7.83 19.77 0.53
C ASP A 33 9.09 19.88 -0.34
N LYS A 34 10.25 19.43 0.17
CA LYS A 34 11.53 19.49 -0.53
C LYS A 34 11.72 18.38 -1.56
N GLU A 35 11.38 17.15 -1.20
CA GLU A 35 11.68 15.94 -1.98
C GLU A 35 10.47 15.43 -2.79
N GLY A 36 9.26 15.95 -2.52
CA GLY A 36 8.01 15.48 -3.12
C GLY A 36 7.54 14.11 -2.59
N VAL A 37 8.30 13.47 -1.70
CA VAL A 37 8.00 12.16 -1.12
C VAL A 37 8.51 12.05 0.30
N LEU A 38 7.80 11.31 1.15
CA LEU A 38 8.20 10.97 2.52
C LEU A 38 8.24 9.45 2.68
N VAL A 39 9.35 8.91 3.18
CA VAL A 39 9.50 7.48 3.45
C VAL A 39 9.64 7.22 4.95
N LEU A 40 8.61 6.64 5.56
CA LEU A 40 8.63 6.19 6.95
C LEU A 40 9.17 4.75 7.04
N LYS A 41 10.49 4.62 7.02
CA LYS A 41 11.16 3.30 7.01
C LYS A 41 10.90 2.54 8.31
N GLY A 42 10.29 1.36 8.21
CA GLY A 42 9.99 0.51 9.37
C GLY A 42 8.85 1.06 10.22
N TRP A 43 7.87 1.70 9.56
CA TRP A 43 6.68 2.22 10.22
C TRP A 43 5.83 1.12 10.87
N LEU A 44 5.54 0.04 10.14
CA LEU A 44 4.86 -1.12 10.70
C LEU A 44 5.86 -2.03 11.43
N HIS A 45 5.46 -2.55 12.59
CA HIS A 45 6.27 -3.55 13.27
C HIS A 45 6.43 -4.83 12.42
N PRO A 46 7.60 -5.48 12.38
CA PRO A 46 7.83 -6.64 11.53
C PRO A 46 6.85 -7.81 11.75
N ASN A 47 6.45 -8.06 13.00
CA ASN A 47 5.46 -9.09 13.35
C ASN A 47 4.07 -8.78 12.76
N ILE A 48 3.72 -7.51 12.59
CA ILE A 48 2.46 -7.07 12.00
C ILE A 48 2.49 -7.32 10.49
N ILE A 49 3.62 -7.00 9.83
CA ILE A 49 3.81 -7.31 8.40
C ILE A 49 3.65 -8.83 8.17
N GLN A 50 4.26 -9.66 9.02
CA GLN A 50 4.13 -11.12 8.93
C GLN A 50 2.67 -11.59 9.09
N LYS A 51 1.91 -11.00 10.02
CA LYS A 51 0.49 -11.30 10.21
C LYS A 51 -0.35 -10.94 8.99
N ILE A 52 -0.16 -9.74 8.45
CA ILE A 52 -0.87 -9.28 7.23
C ILE A 52 -0.55 -10.20 6.04
N LEU A 53 0.72 -10.58 5.88
CA LEU A 53 1.12 -11.50 4.81
C LEU A 53 0.47 -12.87 4.99
N LYS A 54 0.51 -13.44 6.21
CA LYS A 54 -0.07 -14.74 6.49
C LYS A 54 -1.59 -14.77 6.29
N GLU A 55 -2.25 -13.70 6.68
CA GLU A 55 -3.66 -13.48 6.41
C GLU A 55 -3.96 -13.46 4.90
N ALA A 56 -3.21 -12.67 4.12
CA ALA A 56 -3.38 -12.58 2.68
C ALA A 56 -3.18 -13.93 1.98
N GLU A 57 -2.13 -14.69 2.34
CA GLU A 57 -1.88 -16.04 1.82
C GLU A 57 -3.04 -16.99 2.13
N ASN A 58 -3.55 -16.97 3.36
CA ASN A 58 -4.67 -17.83 3.75
C ASN A 58 -5.95 -17.49 2.97
N GLN A 59 -6.13 -16.24 2.54
CA GLN A 59 -7.29 -15.77 1.79
C GLN A 59 -7.09 -15.75 0.27
N GLU A 60 -5.92 -16.12 -0.23
CA GLU A 60 -5.60 -16.10 -1.66
C GLU A 60 -6.61 -16.90 -2.50
N HIS A 61 -7.13 -18.00 -1.96
CA HIS A 61 -8.14 -18.84 -2.61
C HIS A 61 -9.49 -18.13 -2.85
N LEU A 62 -9.75 -17.01 -2.16
CA LEU A 62 -10.93 -16.15 -2.36
C LEU A 62 -10.67 -15.05 -3.39
N ALA A 63 -9.42 -14.85 -3.79
CA ALA A 63 -9.04 -13.75 -4.66
C ALA A 63 -9.62 -13.94 -6.07
N TYR A 64 -10.20 -12.88 -6.59
CA TYR A 64 -10.52 -12.80 -8.01
C TYR A 64 -9.27 -12.37 -8.77
N PHE A 65 -8.79 -13.26 -9.64
CA PHE A 65 -7.58 -13.02 -10.43
C PHE A 65 -7.91 -12.46 -11.81
N CYS A 66 -7.42 -11.25 -12.08
CA CYS A 66 -7.46 -10.61 -13.40
C CYS A 66 -6.07 -10.58 -14.00
N VAL A 67 -5.96 -10.99 -15.26
CA VAL A 67 -4.78 -10.72 -16.10
C VAL A 67 -5.20 -9.69 -17.15
N ASN A 68 -4.61 -8.50 -17.06
CA ASN A 68 -4.91 -7.39 -17.96
C ASN A 68 -3.69 -7.03 -18.79
N ASN A 69 -3.88 -6.96 -20.10
CA ASN A 69 -2.94 -6.39 -21.07
C ASN A 69 -3.32 -4.93 -21.32
N HIS A 70 -2.41 -4.01 -21.04
CA HIS A 70 -2.65 -2.57 -21.18
C HIS A 70 -1.34 -1.82 -21.44
N ASN A 71 -1.42 -0.61 -22.02
CA ASN A 71 -0.30 0.34 -21.95
C ASN A 71 -0.43 1.22 -20.70
N VAL A 72 0.60 2.02 -20.41
CA VAL A 72 0.64 2.88 -19.21
C VAL A 72 -0.48 3.94 -19.16
N TYR A 73 -1.15 4.21 -20.28
CA TYR A 73 -2.25 5.15 -20.39
C TYR A 73 -3.63 4.48 -20.30
N LEU A 74 -3.69 3.15 -20.26
CA LEU A 74 -4.94 2.37 -20.24
C LEU A 74 -5.86 2.65 -21.45
N GLU A 75 -5.29 3.03 -22.59
CA GLU A 75 -6.02 3.36 -23.82
C GLU A 75 -5.78 2.34 -24.94
N PRO A 76 -6.61 2.28 -25.99
CA PRO A 76 -6.28 1.53 -27.22
C PRO A 76 -4.97 2.00 -27.84
N SER A 77 -4.27 1.13 -28.58
CA SER A 77 -3.05 1.50 -29.30
C SER A 77 -3.31 2.59 -30.36
N ASP A 78 -2.34 3.48 -30.53
CA ASP A 78 -2.36 4.56 -31.51
C ASP A 78 -1.40 4.25 -32.67
N ASN A 79 -1.94 4.15 -33.88
CA ASN A 79 -1.19 3.80 -35.08
C ASN A 79 -0.12 4.83 -35.47
N SER A 80 -0.14 6.02 -34.86
CA SER A 80 0.88 7.06 -35.06
C SER A 80 2.22 6.71 -34.41
N TYR A 81 2.26 5.70 -33.52
CA TYR A 81 3.45 5.32 -32.77
C TYR A 81 3.82 3.85 -32.96
N SER A 82 5.11 3.53 -32.81
CA SER A 82 5.57 2.13 -32.82
C SER A 82 5.09 1.36 -31.59
N SER A 83 5.09 0.02 -31.67
CA SER A 83 4.71 -0.86 -30.56
C SER A 83 5.60 -0.73 -29.32
N ASN A 84 6.85 -0.28 -29.47
CA ASN A 84 7.79 -0.08 -28.36
C ASN A 84 7.67 1.30 -27.71
N HIS A 85 6.93 2.23 -28.32
CA HIS A 85 6.65 3.54 -27.73
C HIS A 85 5.80 3.39 -26.47
N ALA A 86 6.01 4.24 -25.44
CA ALA A 86 5.28 4.16 -24.18
C ALA A 86 3.74 4.17 -24.37
N ARG A 87 3.25 4.88 -25.40
CA ARG A 87 1.83 4.94 -25.77
C ARG A 87 1.24 3.59 -26.18
N ASN A 88 2.04 2.67 -26.72
CA ASN A 88 1.59 1.40 -27.28
C ASN A 88 2.21 0.17 -26.62
N ARG A 89 3.28 0.34 -25.86
CA ARG A 89 3.99 -0.75 -25.20
C ARG A 89 3.05 -1.48 -24.25
N ASN A 90 2.76 -2.73 -24.59
CA ASN A 90 1.89 -3.58 -23.79
C ASN A 90 2.60 -4.02 -22.50
N ILE A 91 1.87 -3.95 -21.40
CA ILE A 91 2.28 -4.35 -20.06
C ILE A 91 1.25 -5.37 -19.57
N VAL A 92 1.76 -6.50 -19.11
CA VAL A 92 0.95 -7.52 -18.45
C VAL A 92 0.93 -7.19 -16.96
N SER A 93 -0.25 -6.97 -16.39
CA SER A 93 -0.43 -7.00 -14.93
C SER A 93 -1.32 -8.15 -14.54
N SER A 94 -0.90 -8.90 -13.52
CA SER A 94 -1.78 -9.77 -12.75
C SER A 94 -2.17 -9.07 -11.45
N LYS A 95 -3.45 -9.13 -11.10
CA LYS A 95 -3.96 -8.67 -9.80
C LYS A 95 -4.87 -9.75 -9.24
N GLY A 96 -4.60 -10.17 -8.00
CA GLY A 96 -5.52 -10.96 -7.19
C GLY A 96 -6.10 -10.04 -6.12
N CYS A 97 -7.42 -9.89 -6.09
CA CYS A 97 -8.08 -9.03 -5.12
C CYS A 97 -9.19 -9.78 -4.39
N ILE A 98 -9.24 -9.61 -3.07
CA ILE A 98 -10.40 -9.93 -2.24
C ILE A 98 -11.17 -8.63 -1.94
N THR A 99 -12.45 -8.74 -1.64
CA THR A 99 -13.25 -7.59 -1.23
C THR A 99 -13.03 -7.29 0.26
N ASP A 100 -13.22 -6.03 0.67
CA ASP A 100 -12.96 -5.62 2.06
C ASP A 100 -13.72 -6.49 3.07
N ASN A 101 -14.98 -6.85 2.80
CA ASN A 101 -15.79 -7.71 3.68
C ASN A 101 -15.25 -9.15 3.83
N GLN A 102 -14.28 -9.56 3.02
CA GLN A 102 -13.59 -10.84 3.17
C GLN A 102 -12.38 -10.73 4.11
N VAL A 103 -11.84 -9.53 4.36
CA VAL A 103 -10.74 -9.31 5.32
C VAL A 103 -11.22 -9.68 6.74
N PRO A 104 -10.47 -10.52 7.50
CA PRO A 104 -10.87 -10.98 8.82
C PRO A 104 -11.12 -9.84 9.80
N ILE A 105 -12.05 -10.03 10.73
CA ILE A 105 -12.40 -9.02 11.74
C ILE A 105 -11.26 -8.75 12.73
N ASP A 106 -10.41 -9.76 12.95
CA ASP A 106 -9.22 -9.73 13.81
C ASP A 106 -7.95 -9.31 13.05
N SER A 107 -8.08 -8.96 11.76
CA SER A 107 -6.98 -8.45 10.95
C SER A 107 -6.32 -7.22 11.58
N PRO A 108 -4.99 -7.09 11.51
CA PRO A 108 -4.30 -5.84 11.86
C PRO A 108 -4.75 -4.65 11.01
N LEU A 109 -5.38 -4.89 9.86
CA LEU A 109 -5.93 -3.84 8.98
C LEU A 109 -7.28 -3.30 9.45
N ARG A 110 -7.94 -3.98 10.40
CA ARG A 110 -9.18 -3.51 11.03
C ARG A 110 -8.82 -2.77 12.31
N ILE A 111 -8.53 -1.46 12.23
CA ILE A 111 -8.14 -0.62 13.38
C ILE A 111 -9.37 0.03 14.00
#